data_AF-A0A2S4N5H5-F1
#
_entry.id   AF-A0A2S4N5H5-F1
#
_cell.length_a   1.000
_cell.length_b   1.000
_cell.length_c   1.000
_cell.angle_alpha   90.00
_cell.angle_beta   90.00
_cell.angle_gamma   90.00
#
_symmetry.space_group_name_H-M   'P 1'
#
loop_
_entity.id
_entity.type
_entity.pdbx_description
1 polymer ?
#
loop_
_entity_poly.entity_id
_entity_poly.type
_entity_poly.pdbx_seq_one_letter_code
_entity_poly.pdbx_strand_id
1 'polypeptide(L)'
;MEKDKILNFLNKYNYNYSEKNNSIFVKLELAQQVKIEFDEPNKIIIKDKLIGWNFLTGTIEMTLKNALIYNFIGTIILGILCMYSENKENGLNFIALFLVSITWIILFSVFYIVKLESFKNQIINWTK
;
A
#
# COMPACT_ATOMS: atom_id res chain seq x y z
N MET A 1 -11.47 23.07 -12.30
CA MET A 1 -10.42 23.81 -11.57
C MET A 1 -9.54 22.90 -10.74
N GLU A 2 -10.03 22.20 -9.70
CA GLU A 2 -9.16 21.34 -8.87
C GLU A 2 -8.62 20.11 -9.60
N LYS A 3 -9.46 19.45 -10.41
CA LYS A 3 -9.06 18.34 -11.29
C LYS A 3 -7.95 18.75 -12.27
N ASP A 4 -8.09 19.91 -12.91
CA ASP A 4 -7.13 20.42 -13.89
C ASP A 4 -5.77 20.75 -13.25
N LYS A 5 -5.79 21.31 -12.02
CA LYS A 5 -4.56 21.53 -11.23
C LYS A 5 -3.82 20.22 -10.99
N ILE A 6 -4.54 19.17 -10.57
CA ILE A 6 -3.95 17.85 -10.31
C ILE A 6 -3.39 17.24 -11.60
N LEU A 7 -4.12 17.29 -12.71
CA LEU A 7 -3.66 16.78 -14.00
C LEU A 7 -2.40 17.50 -14.51
N ASN A 8 -2.36 18.83 -14.42
CA ASN A 8 -1.19 19.61 -14.78
C ASN A 8 0.03 19.23 -13.94
N PHE A 9 -0.15 18.99 -12.64
CA PHE A 9 0.91 18.50 -11.79
C PHE A 9 1.39 17.11 -12.24
N LEU A 10 0.48 16.15 -12.38
CA LEU A 10 0.83 14.78 -12.74
C LEU A 10 1.60 14.72 -14.06
N ASN A 11 1.20 15.54 -15.04
CA ASN A 11 1.92 15.70 -16.31
C ASN A 11 3.30 16.34 -16.12
N LYS A 12 3.39 17.43 -15.35
CA LYS A 12 4.66 18.15 -15.12
C LYS A 12 5.74 17.26 -14.50
N TYR A 13 5.35 16.31 -13.64
CA TYR A 13 6.27 15.41 -12.96
C TYR A 13 6.27 13.99 -13.55
N ASN A 14 5.66 13.80 -14.73
CA ASN A 14 5.65 12.55 -15.47
C ASN A 14 5.13 11.34 -14.66
N TYR A 15 4.05 11.54 -13.90
CA TYR A 15 3.38 10.44 -13.19
C TYR A 15 2.65 9.53 -14.17
N ASN A 16 2.68 8.22 -13.89
CA ASN A 16 1.85 7.26 -14.61
C ASN A 16 0.43 7.29 -14.04
N TYR A 17 -0.53 7.83 -14.79
CA TYR A 17 -1.92 7.86 -14.37
C TYR A 17 -2.86 7.55 -15.54
N SER A 18 -4.08 7.17 -15.22
CA SER A 18 -5.17 7.03 -16.18
C SER A 18 -6.40 7.77 -15.68
N GLU A 19 -7.07 8.47 -16.57
CA GLU A 19 -8.35 9.11 -16.29
C GLU A 19 -9.50 8.19 -16.71
N LYS A 20 -10.49 8.03 -15.83
CA LYS A 20 -11.72 7.29 -16.16
C LYS A 20 -12.89 8.00 -15.50
N ASN A 21 -13.80 8.51 -16.33
CA ASN A 21 -14.94 9.32 -15.91
C ASN A 21 -14.50 10.51 -15.04
N ASN A 22 -15.02 10.58 -13.81
CA ASN A 22 -14.74 11.61 -12.84
C ASN A 22 -13.71 11.15 -11.79
N SER A 23 -12.82 10.24 -12.18
CA SER A 23 -11.76 9.70 -11.33
C SER A 23 -10.41 9.69 -12.05
N ILE A 24 -9.36 9.95 -11.28
CA ILE A 24 -7.97 9.81 -11.71
C ILE A 24 -7.36 8.64 -10.94
N PHE A 25 -6.74 7.71 -11.66
CA PHE A 25 -6.04 6.56 -11.09
C PHE A 25 -4.54 6.76 -11.28
N VAL A 26 -3.83 7.04 -10.20
CA VAL A 26 -2.38 7.28 -10.21
C VAL A 26 -1.67 6.02 -9.77
N LYS A 27 -0.80 5.48 -10.63
CA LYS A 27 0.06 4.33 -10.30
C LYS A 27 1.30 4.84 -9.60
N LEU A 28 1.47 4.45 -8.35
CA LEU A 28 2.68 4.65 -7.56
C LEU A 28 3.59 3.41 -7.72
N GLU A 29 4.72 3.42 -7.01
CA GLU A 29 5.70 2.33 -7.01
C GLU A 29 5.17 1.08 -6.31
N LEU A 30 5.81 -0.05 -6.61
CA LEU A 30 5.56 -1.36 -6.00
C LEU A 30 4.07 -1.75 -5.96
N ALA A 31 3.38 -1.57 -7.09
CA ALA A 31 1.98 -1.99 -7.25
C ALA A 31 0.97 -1.23 -6.35
N GLN A 32 1.35 -0.09 -5.78
CA GLN A 32 0.43 0.80 -5.10
C GLN A 32 -0.29 1.72 -6.09
N GLN A 33 -1.60 1.88 -5.95
CA GLN A 33 -2.41 2.78 -6.75
C GLN A 33 -3.21 3.70 -5.83
N VAL A 34 -3.35 4.97 -6.25
CA VAL A 34 -4.22 5.94 -5.62
C VAL A 34 -5.33 6.34 -6.59
N LYS A 35 -6.58 6.26 -6.13
CA LYS A 35 -7.75 6.73 -6.86
C LYS A 35 -8.21 8.06 -6.25
N ILE A 36 -8.34 9.07 -7.09
CA ILE A 36 -8.83 10.40 -6.74
C ILE A 36 -10.20 10.55 -7.40
N GLU A 37 -11.26 10.70 -6.62
CA GLU A 37 -12.64 10.85 -7.09
C GLU A 37 -13.13 12.28 -6.85
N PHE A 38 -13.88 12.83 -7.82
CA PHE A 38 -14.44 14.19 -7.79
C PHE A 38 -15.98 14.18 -7.79
N ASP A 39 -16.60 13.08 -7.37
CA ASP A 39 -18.05 12.83 -7.51
C ASP A 39 -18.92 13.69 -6.59
N GLU A 40 -18.35 14.16 -5.47
CA GLU A 40 -19.04 15.05 -4.55
C GLU A 40 -18.69 16.52 -4.81
N PRO A 41 -19.69 17.43 -4.89
CA PRO A 41 -19.42 18.85 -5.02
C PRO A 41 -18.59 19.34 -3.83
N ASN A 42 -17.49 20.02 -4.12
CA ASN A 42 -16.51 20.57 -3.18
C ASN A 42 -15.73 19.55 -2.34
N LYS A 43 -15.65 18.28 -2.76
CA LYS A 43 -14.83 17.28 -2.06
C LYS A 43 -14.02 16.44 -3.03
N ILE A 44 -12.77 16.22 -2.65
CA ILE A 44 -11.86 15.29 -3.31
C ILE A 44 -11.73 14.05 -2.41
N ILE A 45 -12.14 12.89 -2.91
CA ILE A 45 -12.02 11.63 -2.17
C ILE A 45 -10.76 10.90 -2.67
N ILE A 46 -9.83 10.64 -1.76
CA ILE A 46 -8.57 9.93 -2.06
C ILE A 46 -8.65 8.53 -1.45
N LYS A 47 -8.61 7.50 -2.30
CA LYS A 47 -8.60 6.08 -1.92
C LYS A 47 -7.30 5.43 -2.37
N ASP A 48 -6.88 4.39 -1.66
CA ASP A 48 -5.69 3.60 -2.00
C ASP A 48 -6.05 2.13 -2.28
N LYS A 49 -5.19 1.50 -3.06
CA LYS A 49 -5.24 0.05 -3.32
C LYS A 49 -3.84 -0.48 -3.64
N LEU A 50 -3.53 -1.67 -3.15
CA LEU A 50 -2.43 -2.50 -3.65
C LEU A 50 -2.99 -3.40 -4.75
N ILE A 51 -2.40 -3.37 -5.94
CA ILE A 51 -2.92 -4.01 -7.16
C ILE A 51 -1.81 -4.79 -7.84
N GLY A 52 -2.06 -6.05 -8.19
CA GLY A 52 -1.05 -6.92 -8.78
C GLY A 52 -0.01 -7.36 -7.74
N TRP A 53 1.10 -7.95 -8.22
CA TRP A 53 2.11 -8.55 -7.35
C TRP A 53 2.84 -7.51 -6.50
N ASN A 54 2.74 -7.66 -5.18
CA ASN A 54 3.43 -6.82 -4.22
C ASN A 54 3.86 -7.59 -2.96
N PHE A 55 4.71 -6.96 -2.15
CA PHE A 55 5.37 -7.61 -1.03
C PHE A 55 4.50 -7.84 0.22
N LEU A 56 3.31 -7.19 0.29
CA LEU A 56 2.40 -7.35 1.41
C LEU A 56 1.24 -8.31 1.10
N THR A 57 0.72 -8.31 -0.13
CA THR A 57 -0.51 -9.06 -0.45
C THR A 57 -0.33 -10.07 -1.56
N GLY A 58 0.90 -10.21 -2.09
CA GLY A 58 1.14 -11.02 -3.28
C GLY A 58 0.30 -10.48 -4.42
N THR A 59 -0.55 -11.30 -5.02
CA THR A 59 -1.44 -10.92 -6.12
C THR A 59 -2.84 -10.49 -5.69
N ILE A 60 -3.15 -10.50 -4.38
CA ILE A 60 -4.49 -10.19 -3.87
C ILE A 60 -4.65 -8.67 -3.79
N GLU A 61 -5.65 -8.15 -4.50
CA GLU A 61 -5.93 -6.71 -4.48
C GLU A 61 -6.71 -6.30 -3.23
N MET A 62 -6.22 -5.30 -2.50
CA MET A 62 -6.90 -4.76 -1.32
C MET A 62 -6.39 -3.38 -0.94
N THR A 63 -7.03 -2.71 0.02
CA THR A 63 -6.53 -1.46 0.58
C THR A 63 -5.26 -1.73 1.40
N LEU A 64 -4.37 -0.75 1.51
CA LEU A 64 -3.18 -0.82 2.37
C LEU A 64 -3.58 -1.12 3.81
N LYS A 65 -4.67 -0.50 4.31
CA LYS A 65 -5.21 -0.79 5.64
C LYS A 65 -5.49 -2.29 5.84
N ASN A 66 -6.19 -2.92 4.90
CA ASN A 66 -6.51 -4.34 5.01
C ASN A 66 -5.26 -5.21 4.88
N ALA A 67 -4.32 -4.82 4.00
CA ALA A 67 -3.04 -5.50 3.88
C ALA A 67 -2.27 -5.53 5.20
N LEU A 68 -2.21 -4.40 5.92
CA LEU A 68 -1.55 -4.32 7.22
C LEU A 68 -2.25 -5.21 8.27
N ILE A 69 -3.59 -5.19 8.32
CA ILE A 69 -4.37 -6.02 9.25
C ILE A 69 -4.13 -7.50 9.00
N TYR A 70 -4.21 -7.95 7.75
CA TYR A 70 -4.02 -9.37 7.43
C TYR A 70 -2.58 -9.82 7.61
N ASN A 71 -1.59 -8.99 7.29
CA ASN A 71 -0.19 -9.30 7.58
C ASN A 71 0.07 -9.38 9.09
N PHE A 72 -0.55 -8.51 9.89
CA PHE A 72 -0.45 -8.57 11.35
C PHE A 72 -1.03 -9.88 11.90
N ILE A 73 -2.25 -10.24 11.49
CA ILE A 73 -2.88 -11.52 11.89
C ILE A 73 -2.03 -12.71 11.42
N GLY A 74 -1.56 -12.70 10.17
CA GLY A 74 -0.71 -13.74 9.60
C GLY A 74 0.61 -13.89 10.36
N THR A 75 1.21 -12.78 10.79
CA THR A 75 2.44 -12.78 11.61
C THR A 75 2.20 -13.44 12.96
N ILE A 76 1.07 -13.16 13.63
CA ILE A 76 0.73 -13.83 14.90
C ILE A 76 0.60 -15.34 14.69
N ILE A 77 -0.14 -15.75 13.66
CA ILE A 77 -0.33 -17.17 13.34
C ILE A 77 1.01 -17.85 13.03
N LEU A 78 1.85 -17.21 12.20
CA LEU A 78 3.18 -17.72 11.87
C LEU A 78 4.06 -17.87 13.12
N GLY A 79 4.02 -16.90 14.03
CA GLY A 79 4.76 -16.97 15.30
C GLY A 79 4.36 -18.17 16.14
N ILE A 80 3.06 -18.44 16.28
CA ILE A 80 2.54 -19.61 17.00
C ILE A 80 3.01 -20.91 16.33
N LEU A 81 2.96 -20.99 15.00
CA LEU A 81 3.41 -22.16 14.25
C LEU A 81 4.91 -22.41 14.39
N CYS A 82 5.72 -21.35 14.37
CA CYS A 82 7.16 -21.44 14.58
C CYS A 82 7.47 -22.00 15.99
N MET A 83 6.83 -21.46 17.03
CA MET A 83 7.02 -21.95 18.42
C MET A 83 6.60 -23.41 18.58
N TYR A 84 5.49 -23.83 17.94
CA TYR A 84 5.05 -25.23 18.00
C TYR A 84 6.01 -26.17 17.26
N SER A 85 6.59 -25.71 16.15
CA SER A 85 7.45 -26.52 15.28
C SER A 85 8.88 -26.67 15.82
N GLU A 86 9.41 -25.66 16.49
CA GLU A 86 10.76 -25.69 17.08
C GLU A 86 10.89 -26.70 18.23
N ASN A 87 9.77 -27.06 18.87
CA ASN A 87 9.73 -28.15 19.85
C ASN A 87 9.97 -29.55 19.23
N LYS A 88 10.06 -29.65 17.90
CA LYS A 88 10.39 -30.89 17.18
C LYS A 88 11.83 -30.76 16.67
N GLU A 89 12.64 -31.80 16.83
CA GLU A 89 14.09 -31.88 16.53
C GLU A 89 14.46 -31.70 15.03
N ASN A 90 13.90 -30.70 14.34
CA ASN A 90 14.24 -30.38 12.96
C ASN A 90 15.27 -29.25 12.95
N GLY A 91 16.38 -29.45 12.24
CA GLY A 91 17.50 -28.50 12.13
C GLY A 91 17.22 -27.18 11.39
N LEU A 92 15.96 -26.81 11.15
CA LEU A 92 15.57 -25.52 10.57
C LEU A 92 15.29 -24.52 11.71
N ASN A 93 15.99 -23.39 11.71
CA ASN A 93 15.80 -22.32 12.68
C ASN A 93 14.54 -21.49 12.35
N PHE A 94 13.39 -21.95 12.85
CA PHE A 94 12.10 -21.30 12.63
C PHE A 94 12.00 -19.91 13.25
N ILE A 95 12.75 -19.62 14.33
CA ILE A 95 12.86 -18.26 14.90
C ILE A 95 13.50 -17.32 13.90
N ALA A 96 14.63 -17.72 13.29
CA ALA A 96 15.32 -16.89 12.31
C ALA A 96 14.41 -16.58 11.10
N LEU A 97 13.69 -17.57 10.60
CA LEU A 97 12.70 -17.39 9.53
C LEU A 97 11.59 -16.40 9.94
N PHE A 98 11.09 -16.52 11.16
CA PHE A 98 10.08 -15.64 11.70
C PHE A 98 10.58 -14.18 11.80
N LEU A 99 11.79 -13.96 12.31
CA LEU A 99 12.40 -12.63 12.41
C LEU A 99 12.61 -11.98 11.04
N VAL A 100 13.03 -12.75 10.04
CA VAL A 100 13.14 -12.27 8.65
C VAL A 100 11.78 -11.86 8.12
N SER A 101 10.74 -12.69 8.35
CA SER A 101 9.38 -12.40 7.90
C SER A 101 8.79 -11.13 8.52
N ILE A 102 8.98 -10.92 9.82
CA ILE A 102 8.55 -9.70 10.51
C ILE A 102 9.27 -8.48 9.95
N THR A 103 10.59 -8.57 9.81
CA THR A 103 11.42 -7.47 9.29
C THR A 103 10.96 -7.07 7.89
N TRP A 104 10.68 -8.05 7.04
CA TRP A 104 10.13 -7.85 5.69
C TRP A 104 8.79 -7.13 5.73
N ILE A 105 7.83 -7.63 6.52
CA ILE A 105 6.50 -7.04 6.65
C ILE A 105 6.59 -5.60 7.15
N ILE A 106 7.40 -5.32 8.17
CA ILE A 106 7.58 -3.97 8.71
C ILE A 106 8.17 -3.04 7.66
N LEU A 107 9.25 -3.45 7.00
CA LEU A 107 9.94 -2.63 5.99
C LEU A 107 8.98 -2.20 4.88
N PHE A 108 8.24 -3.14 4.30
CA PHE A 108 7.30 -2.83 3.23
C PHE A 108 6.08 -2.07 3.74
N SER A 109 5.58 -2.37 4.94
CA SER A 109 4.50 -1.59 5.56
C SER A 109 4.87 -0.12 5.68
N VAL A 110 6.06 0.19 6.21
CA VAL A 110 6.56 1.56 6.34
C VAL A 110 6.70 2.20 4.96
N PHE A 111 7.30 1.51 3.99
CA PHE A 111 7.45 2.02 2.63
C PHE A 111 6.09 2.45 2.03
N TYR A 112 5.09 1.57 2.06
CA TYR A 112 3.78 1.85 1.46
C TYR A 112 3.02 2.96 2.19
N ILE A 113 3.12 3.03 3.53
CA ILE A 113 2.50 4.09 4.32
C ILE A 113 3.12 5.44 3.99
N VAL A 114 4.46 5.53 4.01
CA VAL A 114 5.18 6.77 3.73
C VAL A 114 4.90 7.24 2.31
N LYS A 115 4.91 6.33 1.33
CA LYS A 115 4.61 6.69 -0.07
C LYS A 115 3.20 7.23 -0.23
N LEU A 116 2.22 6.58 0.41
CA LEU A 116 0.82 7.00 0.35
C LEU A 116 0.61 8.36 1.01
N GLU A 117 1.11 8.56 2.23
CA GLU A 117 0.92 9.82 2.95
C GLU A 117 1.69 10.98 2.31
N SER A 118 2.90 10.72 1.79
CA SER A 118 3.63 11.71 1.00
C SER A 118 2.82 12.17 -0.20
N PHE A 119 2.20 11.24 -0.93
CA PHE A 119 1.38 11.55 -2.10
C PHE A 119 0.06 12.27 -1.73
N LYS A 120 -0.60 11.89 -0.65
CA LYS A 120 -1.80 12.59 -0.15
C LYS A 120 -1.47 14.04 0.23
N ASN A 121 -0.39 14.25 0.99
CA ASN A 121 0.04 15.58 1.41
C ASN A 121 0.37 16.48 0.21
N GLN A 122 1.01 15.89 -0.80
CA GLN A 122 1.27 16.51 -2.08
C GLN A 122 -0.02 16.99 -2.77
N ILE A 123 -1.03 16.13 -2.93
CA ILE A 123 -2.33 16.50 -3.49
C ILE A 123 -2.98 17.64 -2.70
N ILE A 124 -3.05 17.49 -1.36
CA ILE A 124 -3.68 18.48 -0.47
C ILE A 124 -3.01 19.86 -0.64
N ASN A 125 -1.69 19.90 -0.77
CA ASN A 125 -0.95 21.15 -0.93
C ASN A 125 -1.17 21.80 -2.30
N TRP A 126 -1.53 21.06 -3.34
CA TRP A 126 -1.82 21.62 -4.67
C TRP A 126 -3.27 22.05 -4.84
N THR A 127 -4.17 21.48 -4.05
CA THR A 127 -5.60 21.80 -4.08
C THR A 127 -5.95 22.96 -3.15
N LYS A 128 -5.09 23.28 -2.18
CA LYS A 128 -5.10 24.59 -1.50
C LYS A 128 -4.89 25.74 -2.50
#